data_AF-A0A971SMB1-F1
#
_entry.id   AF-A0A971SMB1-F1
#
_cell.length_a   1.000
_cell.length_b   1.000
_cell.length_c   1.000
_cell.angle_alpha   90.00
_cell.angle_beta   90.00
_cell.angle_gamma   90.00
#
_symmetry.space_group_name_H-M   'P 1'
#
loop_
_entity.id
_entity.type
_entity.pdbx_description
1 polymer ?
#
loop_
_entity_poly.entity_id
_entity_poly.type
_entity_poly.pdbx_seq_one_letter_code
_entity_poly.pdbx_strand_id
1 'polypeptide(L)'
;REIHLGEWEGRSFDEVRSTWNELYEKRGTSFDSVGPPGGESFKDLQKRTVPAFEDILDNNPSGSIMVFAHGGVIWTLMCNYFGFKLNDIFFYPMDFCGIHLLERTGEFMKLIKYNWSSNLS
;
A
#
# COMPACT_ATOMS: atom_id res chain seq x y z
N ARG A 1 3.81 1.79 9.20
CA ARG A 1 3.57 0.36 9.56
C ARG A 1 2.73 -0.27 8.47
N GLU A 2 2.99 -1.53 8.14
CA GLU A 2 2.23 -2.27 7.13
C GLU A 2 0.80 -2.57 7.59
N ILE A 3 -0.05 -3.05 6.67
CA ILE A 3 -1.40 -3.54 6.97
C ILE A 3 -1.38 -4.55 8.11
N HIS A 4 -2.25 -4.35 9.10
CA HIS A 4 -2.44 -5.31 10.18
C HIS A 4 -3.29 -6.48 9.69
N LEU A 5 -2.73 -7.69 9.71
CA LEU A 5 -3.44 -8.89 9.25
C LEU A 5 -4.23 -9.57 10.36
N GLY A 6 -4.20 -9.04 11.59
CA GLY A 6 -5.00 -9.52 12.71
C GLY A 6 -4.82 -11.02 12.93
N GLU A 7 -5.92 -11.76 12.97
CA GLU A 7 -5.89 -13.22 13.19
C GLU A 7 -5.19 -14.02 12.08
N TRP A 8 -4.93 -13.41 10.92
CA TRP A 8 -4.20 -14.04 9.81
C TRP A 8 -2.68 -13.88 9.93
N GLU A 9 -2.17 -13.07 10.86
CA GLU A 9 -0.73 -12.92 11.06
C GLU A 9 -0.06 -14.25 11.41
N GLY A 10 1.07 -14.53 10.76
CA GLY A 10 1.85 -15.75 10.99
C GLY A 10 1.24 -17.04 10.44
N ARG A 11 0.08 -16.97 9.76
CA ARG A 11 -0.59 -18.14 9.15
C ARG A 11 -0.28 -18.26 7.67
N SER A 12 -0.27 -19.49 7.19
CA SER A 12 -0.20 -19.77 5.75
C SER A 12 -1.52 -19.46 5.04
N PHE A 13 -1.46 -19.26 3.72
CA PHE A 13 -2.66 -19.03 2.91
C PHE A 13 -3.64 -20.21 2.97
N ASP A 14 -3.15 -21.45 3.03
CA ASP A 14 -3.99 -22.65 3.09
C ASP A 14 -4.73 -22.76 4.43
N GLU A 15 -4.07 -22.43 5.54
CA GLU A 15 -4.71 -22.35 6.87
C GLU A 15 -5.76 -21.25 6.89
N VAL A 16 -5.47 -20.07 6.33
CA VAL A 16 -6.43 -18.97 6.27
C VAL A 16 -7.65 -19.35 5.44
N ARG A 17 -7.44 -19.92 4.24
CA ARG A 17 -8.53 -20.34 3.34
C ARG A 17 -9.40 -21.42 3.97
N SER A 18 -8.80 -22.41 4.63
CA SER A 18 -9.56 -23.49 5.27
C SER A 18 -10.31 -23.03 6.52
N THR A 19 -9.72 -22.13 7.32
CA THR A 19 -10.33 -21.66 8.58
C THR A 19 -11.39 -20.57 8.36
N TRP A 20 -11.15 -19.63 7.44
CA TRP A 20 -12.04 -18.50 7.16
C TRP A 20 -12.53 -18.49 5.70
N ASN A 21 -12.99 -19.63 5.18
CA ASN A 21 -13.32 -19.82 3.76
C ASN A 21 -14.20 -18.71 3.16
N GLU A 22 -15.35 -18.41 3.78
CA GLU A 22 -16.27 -17.39 3.25
C GLU A 22 -15.64 -15.99 3.24
N LEU A 23 -14.91 -15.62 4.31
CA LEU A 23 -14.25 -14.33 4.40
C LEU A 23 -13.06 -14.23 3.41
N TYR A 24 -12.32 -15.32 3.22
CA TYR A 24 -11.24 -15.41 2.24
C TYR A 24 -11.77 -15.17 0.82
N GLU A 25 -12.84 -15.86 0.43
CA GLU A 25 -13.49 -15.68 -0.88
C GLU A 25 -14.05 -14.27 -1.06
N LYS A 26 -14.71 -13.73 -0.02
CA LYS A 26 -15.21 -12.35 -0.03
C LYS A 26 -14.08 -11.33 -0.19
N ARG A 27 -12.95 -11.57 0.46
CA ARG A 27 -11.76 -10.72 0.31
C ARG A 27 -11.17 -10.80 -1.09
N GLY A 28 -11.19 -11.97 -1.74
CA GLY A 28 -10.72 -12.13 -3.13
C GLY A 28 -11.48 -11.24 -4.13
N THR A 29 -12.76 -10.96 -3.87
CA THR A 29 -13.59 -10.12 -4.75
C THR A 29 -13.70 -8.65 -4.31
N SER A 30 -13.44 -8.37 -3.03
CA SER A 30 -13.55 -7.03 -2.42
C SER A 30 -12.30 -6.71 -1.57
N PHE A 31 -11.14 -6.83 -2.19
CA PHE A 31 -9.82 -6.77 -1.53
C PHE A 31 -9.55 -5.43 -0.85
N ASP A 32 -10.11 -4.34 -1.38
CA ASP A 32 -9.98 -2.98 -0.88
C ASP A 32 -10.66 -2.77 0.48
N SER A 33 -11.77 -3.47 0.73
CA SER A 33 -12.73 -3.15 1.79
C SER A 33 -12.92 -4.27 2.80
N VAL A 34 -12.51 -5.50 2.46
CA VAL A 34 -12.60 -6.64 3.36
C VAL A 34 -11.25 -6.89 4.02
N GLY A 35 -11.18 -6.58 5.32
CA GLY A 35 -10.04 -6.90 6.17
C GLY A 35 -10.16 -8.30 6.79
N PRO A 36 -9.06 -8.81 7.36
CA PRO A 36 -9.09 -10.02 8.18
C PRO A 36 -9.69 -9.72 9.56
N PRO A 37 -10.12 -10.74 10.33
CA PRO A 37 -10.65 -10.52 11.68
C PRO A 37 -9.61 -9.86 12.57
N GLY A 38 -10.00 -8.78 13.27
CA GLY A 38 -9.10 -7.98 14.09
C GLY A 38 -8.04 -7.18 13.30
N GLY A 39 -8.05 -7.23 11.97
CA GLY A 39 -7.10 -6.55 11.10
C GLY A 39 -7.68 -5.37 10.34
N GLU A 40 -6.93 -4.90 9.35
CA GLU A 40 -7.26 -3.75 8.50
C GLU A 40 -7.71 -4.18 7.09
N SER A 41 -8.65 -3.43 6.52
CA SER A 41 -8.82 -3.37 5.07
C SER A 41 -7.80 -2.41 4.44
N PHE A 42 -7.63 -2.43 3.12
CA PHE A 42 -6.80 -1.44 2.43
C PHE A 42 -7.36 -0.02 2.55
N LYS A 43 -8.68 0.14 2.65
CA LYS A 43 -9.31 1.43 2.97
C LYS A 43 -8.89 1.92 4.35
N ASP A 44 -8.84 1.04 5.35
CA ASP A 44 -8.41 1.43 6.70
C ASP A 44 -6.92 1.79 6.74
N LEU A 45 -6.10 1.03 6.01
CA LEU A 45 -4.69 1.36 5.82
C LEU A 45 -4.52 2.74 5.17
N GLN A 46 -5.27 3.03 4.10
CA GLN A 46 -5.19 4.30 3.39
C GLN A 46 -5.61 5.48 4.29
N LYS A 47 -6.68 5.32 5.08
CA LYS A 47 -7.17 6.35 6.03
C LYS A 47 -6.09 6.83 6.99
N ARG A 48 -5.17 5.95 7.42
CA ARG A 48 -4.06 6.33 8.31
C ARG A 48 -2.76 6.68 7.58
N THR A 49 -2.59 6.18 6.36
CA THR A 49 -1.33 6.33 5.61
C THR A 49 -1.27 7.66 4.88
N VAL A 50 -2.36 8.10 4.24
CA VAL A 50 -2.39 9.36 3.50
C VAL A 50 -2.15 10.56 4.42
N PRO A 51 -2.84 10.73 5.56
CA PRO A 51 -2.58 11.87 6.44
C PRO A 51 -1.14 11.89 6.97
N ALA A 52 -0.60 10.73 7.35
CA ALA A 52 0.78 10.65 7.83
C ALA A 52 1.81 11.02 6.74
N PHE A 53 1.52 10.70 5.47
CA PHE A 53 2.38 11.09 4.36
C PHE A 53 2.27 12.58 4.05
N GLU A 54 1.06 13.15 4.06
CA GLU A 54 0.87 14.61 3.93
C GLU A 54 1.58 15.38 5.05
N ASP A 55 1.49 14.92 6.30
CA ASP A 55 2.21 15.51 7.43
C ASP A 55 3.73 15.52 7.19
N ILE A 56 4.29 14.45 6.60
CA ILE A 56 5.72 14.39 6.24
C ILE A 56 6.04 15.44 5.18
N LEU A 57 5.21 15.56 4.15
CA LEU A 57 5.42 16.52 3.06
C LEU A 57 5.34 17.97 3.56
N ASP A 58 4.38 18.27 4.43
CA ASP A 58 4.13 19.63 4.93
C ASP A 58 5.22 20.08 5.92
N ASN A 59 5.79 19.13 6.69
CA ASN A 59 6.95 19.40 7.53
C ASN A 59 8.28 19.48 6.76
N ASN A 60 8.29 19.11 5.47
CA ASN A 60 9.49 19.12 4.62
C ASN A 60 9.17 19.78 3.26
N PRO A 61 8.88 21.10 3.22
CA PRO A 61 8.38 21.78 2.02
C PRO A 61 9.41 21.91 0.90
N SER A 62 10.67 21.59 1.16
CA SER A 62 11.76 21.71 0.20
C SER A 62 12.80 20.59 0.39
N GLY A 63 13.55 20.30 -0.66
CA GLY A 63 14.58 19.27 -0.65
C GLY A 63 14.04 17.89 -1.01
N SER A 64 14.80 16.86 -0.66
CA SER A 64 14.47 15.47 -0.96
C SER A 64 14.29 14.68 0.33
N ILE A 65 13.22 13.91 0.38
CA ILE A 65 12.89 12.99 1.47
C ILE A 65 12.89 11.56 0.94
N MET A 66 13.44 10.65 1.74
CA MET A 66 13.41 9.22 1.46
C MET A 66 12.52 8.53 2.50
N VAL A 67 11.48 7.83 2.02
CA VAL A 67 10.52 7.12 2.87
C VAL A 67 10.69 5.63 2.65
N PHE A 68 10.92 4.89 3.74
CA PHE A 68 10.98 3.44 3.74
C PHE A 68 9.65 2.89 4.25
N ALA A 69 9.00 2.07 3.43
CA ALA A 69 7.69 1.52 3.72
C ALA A 69 7.52 0.15 3.07
N HIS A 70 6.41 -0.50 3.37
CA HIS A 70 6.04 -1.79 2.80
C HIS A 70 5.05 -1.61 1.64
N GLY A 71 4.86 -2.68 0.85
CA GLY A 71 4.07 -2.64 -0.37
C GLY A 71 2.64 -2.14 -0.17
N GLY A 72 1.95 -2.54 0.89
CA GLY A 72 0.57 -2.10 1.15
C GLY A 72 0.50 -0.59 1.40
N VAL A 73 1.41 -0.07 2.23
CA VAL A 73 1.54 1.37 2.49
C VAL A 73 1.79 2.14 1.20
N ILE A 74 2.79 1.71 0.41
CA ILE A 74 3.13 2.35 -0.87
C ILE A 74 1.94 2.32 -1.81
N TRP A 75 1.26 1.17 -1.94
CA TRP A 75 0.08 1.01 -2.79
C TRP A 75 -1.03 2.00 -2.44
N THR A 76 -1.33 2.18 -1.15
CA THR A 76 -2.38 3.14 -0.74
C THR A 76 -2.07 4.57 -1.15
N LEU A 77 -0.79 4.96 -1.15
CA LEU A 77 -0.34 6.26 -1.65
C LEU A 77 -0.48 6.34 -3.17
N MET A 78 -0.06 5.28 -3.89
CA MET A 78 -0.19 5.24 -5.35
C MET A 78 -1.65 5.39 -5.80
N CYS A 79 -2.58 4.69 -5.13
CA CYS A 79 -4.01 4.83 -5.39
C CYS A 79 -4.53 6.25 -5.10
N ASN A 80 -4.08 6.87 -4.01
CA ASN A 80 -4.54 8.19 -3.61
C ASN A 80 -4.13 9.28 -4.61
N TYR A 81 -2.89 9.26 -5.11
CA TYR A 81 -2.35 10.35 -5.94
C TYR A 81 -2.45 10.11 -7.45
N PHE A 82 -2.50 8.85 -7.92
CA PHE A 82 -2.36 8.54 -9.35
C PHE A 82 -3.55 7.81 -9.97
N GLY A 83 -4.68 7.75 -9.25
CA GLY A 83 -5.94 7.22 -9.80
C GLY A 83 -5.97 5.69 -9.95
N PHE A 84 -5.02 4.96 -9.39
CA PHE A 84 -5.11 3.51 -9.28
C PHE A 84 -6.23 3.14 -8.31
N LYS A 85 -6.87 1.98 -8.52
CA LYS A 85 -7.90 1.48 -7.61
C LYS A 85 -7.27 0.54 -6.61
N LEU A 86 -7.67 0.60 -5.35
CA LEU A 86 -7.13 -0.26 -4.29
C LEU A 86 -7.22 -1.77 -4.62
N ASN A 87 -8.26 -2.19 -5.34
CA ASN A 87 -8.45 -3.58 -5.78
C ASN A 87 -7.48 -4.03 -6.88
N ASP A 88 -6.77 -3.11 -7.54
CA ASP A 88 -5.96 -3.43 -8.71
C ASP A 88 -4.52 -3.84 -8.35
N ILE A 89 -4.17 -4.00 -7.06
CA ILE A 89 -2.80 -4.22 -6.58
C ILE A 89 -2.04 -5.33 -7.34
N PHE A 90 -2.74 -6.38 -7.76
CA PHE A 90 -2.15 -7.53 -8.46
C PHE A 90 -1.76 -7.22 -9.91
N PHE A 91 -2.24 -6.12 -10.50
CA PHE A 91 -1.89 -5.68 -11.86
C PHE A 91 -0.68 -4.73 -11.88
N TYR A 92 -0.26 -4.25 -10.71
CA TYR A 92 0.79 -3.25 -10.56
C TYR A 92 1.93 -3.84 -9.71
N PRO A 93 2.93 -4.48 -10.34
CA PRO A 93 4.02 -5.12 -9.60
C PRO A 93 4.82 -4.09 -8.81
N MET A 94 5.20 -4.46 -7.59
CA MET A 94 6.12 -3.73 -6.73
C MET A 94 7.16 -4.72 -6.22
N ASP A 95 8.39 -4.57 -6.69
CA ASP A 95 9.49 -5.46 -6.37
C ASP A 95 10.03 -5.17 -4.97
N PHE A 96 10.70 -6.17 -4.39
CA PHE A 96 11.49 -5.93 -3.19
C PHE A 96 12.56 -4.87 -3.46
N CYS A 97 12.65 -3.89 -2.57
CA CYS A 97 13.53 -2.73 -2.74
C CYS A 97 13.24 -1.89 -4.00
N GLY A 98 12.05 -2.03 -4.60
CA GLY A 98 11.59 -1.16 -5.68
C GLY A 98 11.45 0.29 -5.20
N ILE A 99 11.89 1.23 -6.03
CA ILE A 99 11.89 2.66 -5.73
C ILE A 99 10.79 3.35 -6.55
N HIS A 100 9.96 4.13 -5.85
CA HIS A 100 8.98 5.02 -6.45
C HIS A 100 9.47 6.46 -6.26
N LEU A 101 9.73 7.16 -7.37
CA LEU A 101 10.18 8.55 -7.33
C LEU A 101 8.99 9.46 -7.60
N LEU A 102 8.66 10.30 -6.63
CA LEU A 102 7.58 11.27 -6.71
C LEU A 102 8.15 12.69 -6.70
N GLU A 103 7.51 13.60 -7.42
CA GLU A 103 7.81 15.04 -7.39
C GLU A 103 6.55 15.81 -7.04
N ARG A 104 6.57 16.57 -5.94
CA ARG A 104 5.50 17.49 -5.55
C ARG A 104 5.75 18.84 -6.23
N THR A 105 4.79 19.34 -7.01
CA THR A 105 4.80 20.68 -7.62
C THR A 105 3.52 21.42 -7.21
N GLY A 106 3.61 22.25 -6.17
CA GLY A 106 2.42 22.84 -5.55
C GLY A 106 1.53 21.74 -4.96
N GLU A 107 0.25 21.72 -5.36
CA GLU A 107 -0.72 20.70 -4.93
C GLU A 107 -0.64 19.41 -5.75
N PHE A 108 0.12 19.40 -6.85
CA PHE A 108 0.19 18.24 -7.73
C PHE A 108 1.33 17.31 -7.34
N MET A 109 1.07 16.01 -7.38
CA MET A 109 2.08 14.97 -7.28
C MET A 109 2.31 14.35 -8.65
N LYS A 110 3.58 14.23 -9.07
CA LYS A 110 3.96 13.52 -10.29
C LYS A 110 4.66 12.22 -9.94
N LEU A 111 4.29 11.14 -10.61
CA LEU A 111 4.99 9.85 -10.55
C LEU A 111 6.09 9.85 -11.61
N ILE A 112 7.34 10.06 -11.20
CA ILE A 112 8.50 10.12 -12.09
C ILE A 112 9.00 8.71 -12.43
N LYS A 113 9.05 7.84 -11.42
CA LYS A 113 9.43 6.44 -11.57
C LYS A 113 8.50 5.57 -10.74
N TYR A 114 8.02 4.49 -11.35
CA TYR A 114 7.22 3.46 -10.69
C TYR A 114 8.02 2.16 -10.67
N ASN A 115 8.12 1.53 -9.49
CA ASN A 115 8.79 0.26 -9.29
C ASN A 115 10.17 0.19 -9.98
N TRP A 116 10.98 1.24 -9.82
CA TRP A 116 12.30 1.31 -10.43
C TRP A 116 13.33 0.64 -9.55
N SER A 117 14.20 -0.15 -10.15
CA SER A 117 15.47 -0.56 -9.54
C SER A 117 16.60 -0.08 -10.43
N SER A 118 17.65 0.51 -9.83
CA SER A 118 18.96 0.46 -10.49
C SER A 118 19.35 -0.99 -10.43
N ASN A 119 19.50 -1.68 -11.55
CA ASN A 119 19.94 -3.08 -11.57
C ASN A 119 21.12 -3.27 -10.60
N LEU A 120 20.84 -3.75 -9.39
CA LEU A 120 21.83 -4.23 -8.43
C LEU A 120 22.06 -5.68 -8.84
N SER A 121 22.67 -5.84 -10.00
CA SER A 121 23.34 -7.07 -10.42
C SER A 121 24.78 -7.02 -9.94
#